data_AF-A0AAU6FTK3-F1
#
_entry.id   AF-A0AAU6FTK3-F1
#
_cell.length_a   1.000
_cell.length_b   1.000
_cell.length_c   1.000
_cell.angle_alpha   90.00
_cell.angle_beta   90.00
_cell.angle_gamma   90.00
#
_symmetry.space_group_name_H-M   'P 1'
#
loop_
_entity.id
_entity.type
_entity.pdbx_description
1 polymer ?
#
loop_
_entity_poly.entity_id
_entity_poly.type
_entity_poly.pdbx_seq_one_letter_code
_entity_poly.pdbx_strand_id
1 'polypeptide(L)'
;MADAQWSPGRRTGDADEFLPVLDIIEPTRQRRLTVLVRLLLLIPHFIVLFVLEIAAFFTVVFGWFAALVLGRLPEPVFRFLAAVLAYRTRVAASGMLLVDRYPPFTLTQPSGYPVAIDVRPTRLNRLAVFFRLILVIPAAILQSLATSGWCVLAVVWWLITLILGRMPRPLFEATAATLRYEMRVSAYLSMLTPAYPKGFFGEDALSVPQQQGRSATRPLVMSTAGKVLLVLFLVLGLVSSVTTSVTRSSSDDSDYHARG
;
A
#
# COMPACT_ATOMS: atom_id res chain seq x y z
N MET A 1 -3.20 -24.21 -25.81
CA MET A 1 -2.97 -22.77 -26.01
C MET A 1 -4.34 -22.10 -26.01
N ALA A 2 -4.72 -21.54 -24.86
CA ALA A 2 -5.92 -20.72 -24.72
C ALA A 2 -5.58 -19.70 -23.63
N ASP A 3 -5.39 -18.46 -24.05
CA ASP A 3 -5.08 -17.33 -23.19
C ASP A 3 -6.25 -17.09 -22.25
N ALA A 4 -6.13 -17.58 -21.02
CA ALA A 4 -7.00 -17.17 -19.92
C ALA A 4 -6.59 -15.76 -19.48
N GLN A 5 -6.79 -14.79 -20.36
CA GLN A 5 -6.79 -13.37 -20.02
C GLN A 5 -8.02 -13.15 -19.14
N TRP A 6 -7.83 -13.36 -17.84
CA TRP A 6 -8.82 -13.13 -16.82
C TRP A 6 -9.32 -11.68 -16.92
N SER A 7 -10.57 -11.52 -17.38
CA SER A 7 -11.28 -10.25 -17.46
C SER A 7 -12.50 -10.38 -16.56
N PRO A 8 -12.53 -9.76 -15.37
CA PRO A 8 -13.66 -9.91 -14.47
C PRO A 8 -14.89 -9.19 -15.04
N GLY A 9 -16.01 -9.90 -15.02
CA GLY A 9 -17.30 -9.45 -15.53
C GLY A 9 -17.69 -8.07 -15.01
N ARG A 10 -18.16 -7.25 -15.93
CA ARG A 10 -18.71 -5.90 -15.74
C ARG A 10 -19.87 -5.98 -14.74
N ARG A 11 -19.71 -5.47 -13.51
CA ARG A 11 -20.88 -5.18 -12.66
C ARG A 11 -21.56 -3.93 -13.23
N THR A 12 -22.87 -3.99 -13.37
CA THR A 12 -23.72 -2.93 -13.93
C THR A 12 -23.82 -1.65 -13.08
N GLY A 13 -22.97 -1.50 -12.04
CA GLY A 13 -22.77 -0.27 -11.26
C GLY A 13 -21.29 0.11 -11.02
N ASP A 14 -20.31 -0.62 -11.58
CA ASP A 14 -18.86 -0.40 -11.39
C ASP A 14 -18.24 0.58 -12.41
N ALA A 15 -19.05 1.26 -13.23
CA ALA A 15 -18.56 2.05 -14.35
C ALA A 15 -17.79 3.33 -13.92
N ASP A 16 -18.08 3.88 -12.73
CA ASP A 16 -17.55 5.19 -12.32
C ASP A 16 -16.58 5.18 -11.12
N GLU A 17 -16.56 4.16 -10.26
CA GLU A 17 -15.71 4.15 -9.04
C GLU A 17 -14.91 2.84 -8.86
N PHE A 18 -14.00 2.55 -9.79
CA PHE A 18 -13.10 1.41 -9.66
C PHE A 18 -12.04 1.63 -8.56
N LEU A 19 -12.19 0.94 -7.44
CA LEU A 19 -11.18 0.89 -6.37
C LEU A 19 -10.06 -0.08 -6.74
N PRO A 20 -8.79 0.34 -6.69
CA PRO A 20 -7.65 -0.56 -6.86
C PRO A 20 -7.74 -1.76 -5.93
N VAL A 21 -7.60 -2.95 -6.52
CA VAL A 21 -7.67 -4.22 -5.80
C VAL A 21 -6.26 -4.74 -5.60
N LEU A 22 -5.95 -5.08 -4.35
CA LEU A 22 -4.75 -5.80 -3.97
C LEU A 22 -5.14 -7.25 -3.73
N ASP A 23 -4.45 -8.16 -4.39
CA ASP A 23 -4.59 -9.61 -4.22
C ASP A 23 -3.30 -10.16 -3.60
N ILE A 24 -3.40 -10.70 -2.38
CA ILE A 24 -2.32 -11.35 -1.66
C ILE A 24 -2.75 -12.77 -1.29
N ILE A 25 -1.90 -13.74 -1.62
CA ILE A 25 -2.06 -15.12 -1.18
C ILE A 25 -1.30 -15.30 0.15
N GLU A 26 -2.00 -15.68 1.22
CA GLU A 26 -1.41 -15.93 2.53
C GLU A 26 -0.39 -17.09 2.47
N PRO A 27 0.85 -16.89 2.94
CA PRO A 27 1.85 -17.96 2.98
C PRO A 27 1.51 -18.96 4.10
N THR A 28 1.38 -20.23 3.75
CA THR A 28 1.08 -21.31 4.70
C THR A 28 2.19 -21.54 5.73
N ARG A 29 3.45 -21.25 5.38
CA ARG A 29 4.62 -21.33 6.27
C ARG A 29 5.72 -20.40 5.78
N GLN A 30 6.48 -19.80 6.70
CA GLN A 30 7.63 -18.95 6.38
C GLN A 30 8.94 -19.59 6.80
N ARG A 31 9.99 -19.43 5.99
CA ARG A 31 11.34 -19.89 6.34
C ARG A 31 12.01 -18.86 7.26
N ARG A 32 12.30 -19.26 8.50
CA ARG A 32 12.86 -18.38 9.55
C ARG A 32 14.16 -17.68 9.14
N LEU A 33 15.06 -18.40 8.47
CA LEU A 33 16.31 -17.82 7.94
C LEU A 33 16.05 -16.74 6.89
N THR A 34 15.07 -16.97 6.02
CA THR A 34 14.66 -15.97 5.04
C THR A 34 14.10 -14.74 5.74
N VAL A 35 13.29 -14.90 6.80
CA VAL A 35 12.75 -13.76 7.60
C VAL A 35 13.87 -12.93 8.24
N LEU A 36 14.89 -13.59 8.82
CA LEU A 36 16.03 -12.94 9.46
C LEU A 36 16.81 -12.06 8.48
N VAL A 37 17.20 -12.64 7.34
CA VAL A 37 18.08 -11.98 6.36
C VAL A 37 17.29 -11.11 5.37
N ARG A 38 15.95 -11.15 5.39
CA ARG A 38 15.12 -10.48 4.40
C ARG A 38 15.35 -8.98 4.35
N LEU A 39 15.49 -8.31 5.50
CA LEU A 39 15.70 -6.87 5.54
C LEU A 39 16.99 -6.49 4.79
N LEU A 40 18.05 -7.30 4.97
CA LEU A 40 19.32 -7.14 4.27
C LEU A 40 19.19 -7.45 2.76
N LEU A 41 18.46 -8.52 2.41
CA LEU A 41 18.22 -8.91 1.00
C LEU A 41 17.36 -7.89 0.23
N LEU A 42 16.60 -7.04 0.92
CA LEU A 42 15.79 -5.98 0.32
C LEU A 42 16.58 -4.68 0.08
N ILE A 43 17.82 -4.55 0.57
CA ILE A 43 18.64 -3.35 0.32
C ILE A 43 18.77 -3.03 -1.17
N PRO A 44 19.07 -4.00 -2.07
CA PRO A 44 19.12 -3.71 -3.50
C PRO A 44 17.76 -3.27 -4.07
N HIS A 45 16.64 -3.79 -3.54
CA HIS A 45 15.30 -3.34 -3.93
C HIS A 45 15.03 -1.90 -3.54
N PHE A 46 15.50 -1.45 -2.37
CA PHE A 46 15.37 -0.06 -1.95
C PHE A 46 16.13 0.90 -2.86
N ILE A 47 17.31 0.50 -3.34
CA ILE A 47 18.08 1.30 -4.32
C ILE A 47 17.31 1.42 -5.64
N VAL A 48 16.77 0.30 -6.16
CA VAL A 48 15.97 0.31 -7.39
C VAL A 48 14.70 1.14 -7.20
N LEU A 49 14.01 0.99 -6.07
CA LEU A 49 12.84 1.80 -5.74
C LEU A 49 13.17 3.28 -5.68
N PHE A 50 14.27 3.66 -5.07
CA PHE A 50 14.69 5.05 -4.99
C PHE A 50 14.83 5.68 -6.38
N VAL A 51 15.51 5.00 -7.31
CA VAL A 51 15.64 5.46 -8.71
C VAL A 51 14.29 5.51 -9.42
N LEU A 52 13.44 4.49 -9.24
CA LEU A 52 12.11 4.46 -9.83
C LEU A 52 11.19 5.56 -9.28
N GLU A 53 11.26 5.88 -8.00
CA GLU A 53 10.46 6.93 -7.36
C GLU A 53 10.89 8.32 -7.85
N ILE A 54 12.18 8.54 -8.13
CA ILE A 54 12.64 9.77 -8.80
C ILE A 54 11.99 9.89 -10.19
N ALA A 55 12.03 8.83 -10.99
CA ALA A 55 11.39 8.82 -12.31
C ALA A 55 9.87 8.96 -12.21
N ALA A 56 9.24 8.31 -11.22
CA ALA A 56 7.80 8.40 -10.95
C ALA A 56 7.39 9.80 -10.54
N PHE A 57 8.19 10.51 -9.74
CA PHE A 57 7.93 11.89 -9.37
C PHE A 57 7.77 12.79 -10.60
N PHE A 58 8.74 12.78 -11.51
CA PHE A 58 8.65 13.57 -12.75
C PHE A 58 7.48 13.12 -13.64
N THR A 59 7.22 11.81 -13.69
CA THR A 59 6.12 11.24 -14.47
C THR A 59 4.75 11.62 -13.90
N VAL A 60 4.61 11.71 -12.56
CA VAL A 60 3.41 12.20 -11.88
C VAL A 60 3.21 13.68 -12.15
N VAL A 61 4.26 14.50 -12.08
CA VAL A 61 4.16 15.94 -12.39
C VAL A 61 3.67 16.13 -13.82
N PHE A 62 4.30 15.45 -14.79
CA PHE A 62 3.84 15.48 -16.18
C PHE A 62 2.41 14.94 -16.34
N GLY A 63 2.11 13.82 -15.69
CA GLY A 63 0.80 13.18 -15.68
C GLY A 63 -0.30 14.06 -15.10
N TRP A 64 0.02 14.92 -14.14
CA TRP A 64 -0.91 15.87 -13.53
C TRP A 64 -1.34 16.94 -14.54
N PHE A 65 -0.38 17.57 -15.23
CA PHE A 65 -0.69 18.51 -16.31
C PHE A 65 -1.45 17.83 -17.45
N ALA A 66 -1.02 16.63 -17.87
CA ALA A 66 -1.71 15.87 -18.90
C ALA A 66 -3.15 15.53 -18.49
N ALA A 67 -3.38 15.12 -17.24
CA ALA A 67 -4.70 14.80 -16.71
C ALA A 67 -5.61 16.04 -16.63
N LEU A 68 -5.07 17.22 -16.32
CA LEU A 68 -5.84 18.48 -16.34
C LEU A 68 -6.30 18.87 -17.75
N VAL A 69 -5.48 18.61 -18.78
CA VAL A 69 -5.79 18.98 -20.18
C VAL A 69 -6.62 17.91 -20.88
N LEU A 70 -6.32 16.62 -20.69
CA LEU A 70 -6.98 15.49 -21.36
C LEU A 70 -8.16 14.92 -20.55
N GLY A 71 -8.24 15.17 -19.24
CA GLY A 71 -9.19 14.48 -18.35
C GLY A 71 -8.88 12.98 -18.18
N ARG A 72 -7.68 12.54 -18.54
CA ARG A 72 -7.17 11.17 -18.38
C ARG A 72 -5.65 11.16 -18.43
N LEU A 73 -5.04 10.13 -17.84
CA LEU A 73 -3.61 9.88 -18.01
C LEU A 73 -3.30 9.36 -19.42
N PRO A 74 -2.24 9.85 -20.09
CA PRO A 74 -1.72 9.21 -21.29
C PRO A 74 -1.30 7.77 -21.01
N GLU A 75 -1.52 6.86 -21.97
CA GLU A 75 -1.20 5.44 -21.84
C GLU A 75 0.23 5.13 -21.34
N PRO A 76 1.31 5.74 -21.87
CA PRO A 76 2.66 5.43 -21.40
C PRO A 76 2.89 5.86 -19.94
N VAL A 77 2.31 6.99 -19.54
CA VAL A 77 2.40 7.53 -18.18
C VAL A 77 1.66 6.59 -17.22
N PHE A 78 0.43 6.22 -17.56
CA PHE A 78 -0.38 5.27 -16.78
C PHE A 78 0.35 3.93 -16.60
N ARG A 79 0.86 3.35 -17.69
CA ARG A 79 1.59 2.07 -17.65
C ARG A 79 2.81 2.12 -16.74
N PHE A 80 3.61 3.18 -16.84
CA PHE A 80 4.80 3.32 -16.01
C PHE A 80 4.45 3.45 -14.52
N LEU A 81 3.52 4.34 -14.18
CA LEU A 81 3.10 4.55 -12.79
C LEU A 81 2.45 3.29 -12.19
N ALA A 82 1.63 2.58 -12.97
CA ALA A 82 1.04 1.31 -12.54
C ALA A 82 2.11 0.24 -12.29
N ALA A 83 3.15 0.18 -13.11
CA ALA A 83 4.25 -0.75 -12.94
C ALA A 83 5.13 -0.43 -11.71
N VAL A 84 5.41 0.85 -11.46
CA VAL A 84 6.11 1.31 -10.25
C VAL A 84 5.28 1.00 -9.00
N LEU A 85 3.98 1.31 -9.00
CA LEU A 85 3.09 0.98 -7.90
C LEU A 85 3.08 -0.53 -7.61
N ALA A 86 2.95 -1.35 -8.67
CA ALA A 86 2.98 -2.80 -8.53
C ALA A 86 4.30 -3.31 -7.94
N TYR A 87 5.42 -2.77 -8.40
CA TYR A 87 6.74 -3.12 -7.86
C TYR A 87 6.91 -2.70 -6.41
N ARG A 88 6.53 -1.48 -6.05
CA ARG A 88 6.57 -0.96 -4.67
C ARG A 88 5.74 -1.81 -3.72
N THR A 89 4.51 -2.18 -4.10
CA THR A 89 3.66 -3.04 -3.28
C THR A 89 4.22 -4.46 -3.12
N ARG A 90 4.88 -5.02 -4.16
CA ARG A 90 5.58 -6.32 -4.03
C ARG A 90 6.72 -6.25 -3.01
N VAL A 91 7.51 -5.19 -3.05
CA VAL A 91 8.62 -4.97 -2.12
C VAL A 91 8.10 -4.75 -0.70
N ALA A 92 7.09 -3.90 -0.53
CA ALA A 92 6.46 -3.64 0.76
C ALA A 92 5.83 -4.91 1.36
N ALA A 93 5.08 -5.70 0.57
CA ALA A 93 4.53 -6.99 1.01
C ALA A 93 5.62 -7.96 1.48
N SER A 94 6.77 -8.00 0.80
CA SER A 94 7.90 -8.82 1.20
C SER A 94 8.53 -8.31 2.51
N GLY A 95 8.76 -6.99 2.63
CA GLY A 95 9.35 -6.36 3.82
C GLY A 95 8.46 -6.44 5.05
N MET A 96 7.14 -6.37 4.86
CA MET A 96 6.13 -6.56 5.89
C MET A 96 5.85 -8.04 6.23
N LEU A 97 6.57 -8.97 5.62
CA LEU A 97 6.44 -10.42 5.84
C LEU A 97 5.04 -10.96 5.50
N LEU A 98 4.30 -10.32 4.60
CA LEU A 98 3.01 -10.81 4.13
C LEU A 98 3.16 -11.99 3.14
N VAL A 99 4.36 -12.20 2.60
CA VAL A 99 4.64 -13.16 1.52
C VAL A 99 5.94 -13.88 1.83
N ASP A 100 6.07 -15.19 1.58
CA ASP A 100 7.33 -15.91 1.84
C ASP A 100 8.34 -15.86 0.66
N ARG A 101 7.93 -15.38 -0.50
CA ARG A 101 8.74 -15.32 -1.73
C ARG A 101 9.50 -14.00 -1.87
N TYR A 102 10.75 -14.07 -2.33
CA TYR A 102 11.55 -12.88 -2.65
C TYR A 102 11.01 -12.16 -3.90
N PRO A 103 10.88 -10.81 -3.89
CA PRO A 103 10.34 -10.07 -5.02
C PRO A 103 11.29 -10.08 -6.22
N PRO A 104 10.84 -10.41 -7.43
CA PRO A 104 11.67 -10.36 -8.62
C PRO A 104 11.92 -8.90 -9.05
N PHE A 105 13.11 -8.62 -9.59
CA PHE A 105 13.50 -7.32 -10.17
C PHE A 105 12.84 -7.09 -11.54
N THR A 106 11.52 -7.08 -11.56
CA THR A 106 10.74 -6.83 -12.78
C THR A 106 9.58 -5.90 -12.47
N LEU A 107 9.33 -4.98 -13.41
CA LEU A 107 8.23 -4.03 -13.34
C LEU A 107 6.91 -4.67 -13.80
N THR A 108 6.97 -5.62 -14.74
CA THR A 108 5.81 -6.38 -15.19
C THR A 108 5.33 -7.36 -14.13
N GLN A 109 4.03 -7.60 -14.08
CA GLN A 109 3.43 -8.59 -13.17
C GLN A 109 3.96 -9.99 -13.51
N PRO A 110 4.73 -10.66 -12.62
CA PRO A 110 5.22 -12.00 -12.88
C PRO A 110 4.08 -13.02 -12.75
N SER A 111 3.99 -13.96 -13.69
CA SER A 111 3.04 -15.07 -13.62
C SER A 111 3.28 -15.92 -12.37
N GLY A 112 2.27 -16.09 -11.52
CA GLY A 112 2.36 -16.91 -10.31
C GLY A 112 3.11 -16.29 -9.13
N TYR A 113 3.34 -14.97 -9.12
CA TYR A 113 3.77 -14.26 -7.91
C TYR A 113 2.55 -13.96 -7.00
N PRO A 114 2.66 -14.17 -5.67
CA PRO A 114 1.49 -14.12 -4.76
C PRO A 114 0.96 -12.72 -4.44
N VAL A 115 1.51 -11.66 -5.06
CA VAL A 115 1.04 -10.28 -4.92
C VAL A 115 0.70 -9.75 -6.29
N ALA A 116 -0.56 -9.41 -6.51
CA ALA A 116 -1.05 -8.81 -7.74
C ALA A 116 -1.91 -7.58 -7.45
N ILE A 117 -1.84 -6.61 -8.35
CA ILE A 117 -2.63 -5.39 -8.29
C ILE A 117 -3.41 -5.26 -9.59
N ASP A 118 -4.71 -4.98 -9.48
CA ASP A 118 -5.58 -4.65 -10.61
C ASP A 118 -5.86 -3.14 -10.59
N VAL A 119 -5.31 -2.43 -11.58
CA VAL A 119 -5.48 -0.99 -11.81
C VAL A 119 -5.81 -0.81 -13.28
N ARG A 120 -6.81 0.03 -13.56
CA ARG A 120 -7.37 0.19 -14.91
C ARG A 120 -7.34 1.65 -15.34
N PRO A 121 -7.04 1.93 -16.62
CA PRO A 121 -7.13 3.27 -17.14
C PRO A 121 -8.59 3.71 -17.11
N THR A 122 -8.84 4.86 -16.51
CA THR A 122 -10.19 5.42 -16.39
C THR A 122 -10.17 6.94 -16.58
N ARG A 123 -11.33 7.56 -16.68
CA ARG A 123 -11.46 9.01 -16.79
C ARG A 123 -11.26 9.68 -15.43
N LEU A 124 -10.67 10.87 -15.46
CA LEU A 124 -10.38 11.68 -14.28
C LEU A 124 -11.16 12.99 -14.36
N ASN A 125 -11.79 13.37 -13.25
CA ASN A 125 -12.38 14.70 -13.12
C ASN A 125 -11.25 15.74 -12.92
N ARG A 126 -11.17 16.73 -13.82
CA ARG A 126 -10.12 17.77 -13.82
C ARG A 126 -10.08 18.55 -12.52
N LEU A 127 -11.25 18.91 -11.97
CA LEU A 127 -11.33 19.59 -10.68
C LEU A 127 -10.82 18.72 -9.54
N ALA A 128 -11.17 17.43 -9.55
CA ALA A 128 -10.66 16.49 -8.56
C ALA A 128 -9.14 16.29 -8.68
N VAL A 129 -8.58 16.32 -9.91
CA VAL A 129 -7.13 16.30 -10.15
C VAL A 129 -6.46 17.57 -9.61
N PHE A 130 -7.05 18.74 -9.84
CA PHE A 130 -6.51 20.01 -9.35
C PHE A 130 -6.49 20.08 -7.82
N PHE A 131 -7.61 19.74 -7.18
CA PHE A 131 -7.73 19.70 -5.71
C PHE A 131 -7.23 18.41 -5.07
N ARG A 132 -6.62 17.51 -5.85
CA ARG A 132 -6.19 16.19 -5.38
C ARG A 132 -5.23 16.26 -4.19
N LEU A 133 -4.33 17.23 -4.18
CA LEU A 133 -3.37 17.43 -3.09
C LEU A 133 -4.04 17.84 -1.77
N ILE A 134 -5.18 18.53 -1.81
CA ILE A 134 -5.95 18.87 -0.62
C ILE A 134 -6.80 17.66 -0.21
N LEU A 135 -7.45 17.02 -1.19
CA LEU A 135 -8.30 15.85 -0.94
C LEU A 135 -7.51 14.68 -0.36
N VAL A 136 -6.24 14.49 -0.72
CA VAL A 136 -5.44 13.38 -0.22
C VAL A 136 -5.05 13.57 1.26
N ILE A 137 -5.08 14.79 1.81
CA ILE A 137 -4.57 15.08 3.17
C ILE A 137 -5.20 14.18 4.23
N PRO A 138 -6.54 14.03 4.35
CA PRO A 138 -7.13 13.16 5.36
C PRO A 138 -6.72 11.70 5.18
N ALA A 139 -6.67 11.23 3.93
CA ALA A 139 -6.24 9.87 3.64
C ALA A 139 -4.75 9.64 3.95
N ALA A 140 -3.91 10.63 3.66
CA ALA A 140 -2.47 10.61 3.93
C ALA A 140 -2.18 10.63 5.43
N ILE A 141 -2.96 11.36 6.23
CA ILE A 141 -2.88 11.32 7.70
C ILE A 141 -3.22 9.92 8.22
N LEU A 142 -4.33 9.33 7.78
CA LEU A 142 -4.68 7.97 8.19
C LEU A 142 -3.59 6.96 7.80
N GLN A 143 -3.06 7.08 6.58
CA GLN A 143 -1.96 6.24 6.10
C GLN A 143 -0.68 6.44 6.92
N SER A 144 -0.29 7.68 7.22
CA SER A 144 0.93 7.99 7.95
C SER A 144 0.86 7.47 9.38
N LEU A 145 -0.27 7.65 10.07
CA LEU A 145 -0.52 7.11 11.40
C LEU A 145 -0.45 5.58 11.40
N ALA A 146 -1.17 4.91 10.49
CA ALA A 146 -1.17 3.45 10.40
C ALA A 146 0.23 2.89 10.13
N THR A 147 0.97 3.51 9.21
CA THR A 147 2.34 3.09 8.85
C THR A 147 3.30 3.33 10.01
N SER A 148 3.17 4.46 10.71
CA SER A 148 4.04 4.81 11.83
C SER A 148 3.82 3.86 13.01
N GLY A 149 2.57 3.56 13.39
CA GLY A 149 2.30 2.59 14.45
C GLY A 149 2.67 1.16 14.08
N TRP A 150 2.53 0.79 12.79
CA TRP A 150 3.08 -0.46 12.28
C TRP A 150 4.60 -0.51 12.47
N CYS A 151 5.33 0.55 12.12
CA CYS A 151 6.79 0.63 12.27
C CYS A 151 7.25 0.51 13.72
N VAL A 152 6.55 1.15 14.67
CA VAL A 152 6.85 1.05 16.11
C VAL A 152 6.82 -0.41 16.58
N LEU A 153 5.88 -1.19 16.06
CA LEU A 153 5.70 -2.59 16.43
C LEU A 153 6.41 -3.57 15.49
N ALA A 154 7.04 -3.09 14.41
CA ALA A 154 7.63 -3.93 13.37
C ALA A 154 8.69 -4.87 13.92
N VAL A 155 9.51 -4.42 14.89
CA VAL A 155 10.52 -5.26 15.55
C VAL A 155 9.87 -6.39 16.35
N VAL A 156 8.78 -6.11 17.06
CA VAL A 156 8.02 -7.11 17.83
C VAL A 156 7.42 -8.14 16.87
N TRP A 157 6.80 -7.69 15.79
CA TRP A 157 6.20 -8.55 14.77
C TRP A 157 7.22 -9.40 14.02
N TRP A 158 8.36 -8.80 13.68
CA TRP A 158 9.49 -9.51 13.10
C TRP A 158 10.00 -10.61 14.03
N LEU A 159 10.11 -10.34 15.34
CA LEU A 159 10.51 -11.35 16.32
C LEU A 159 9.45 -12.46 16.46
N ILE A 160 8.17 -12.11 16.54
CA ILE A 160 7.07 -13.08 16.63
C ILE A 160 7.07 -14.00 15.41
N THR A 161 7.17 -13.45 14.20
CA THR A 161 7.21 -14.23 12.96
C THR A 161 8.45 -15.11 12.86
N LEU A 162 9.60 -14.64 13.34
CA LEU A 162 10.83 -15.43 13.42
C LEU A 162 10.69 -16.64 14.36
N ILE A 163 10.05 -16.47 15.52
CA ILE A 163 9.85 -17.53 16.53
C ILE A 163 8.73 -18.51 16.14
N LEU A 164 7.61 -18.01 15.62
CA LEU A 164 6.48 -18.87 15.20
C LEU A 164 6.72 -19.54 13.84
N GLY A 165 7.52 -18.93 12.96
CA GLY A 165 7.65 -19.35 11.56
C GLY A 165 6.36 -19.17 10.74
N ARG A 166 5.39 -18.44 11.28
CA ARG A 166 4.13 -18.04 10.64
C ARG A 166 3.62 -16.73 11.25
N MET A 167 2.94 -15.93 10.46
CA MET A 167 2.30 -14.71 10.93
C MET A 167 0.95 -15.05 11.59
N PRO A 168 0.67 -14.57 12.81
CA PRO A 168 -0.67 -14.71 13.40
C PRO A 168 -1.73 -14.07 12.51
N ARG A 169 -2.91 -14.70 12.37
CA ARG A 169 -3.98 -14.20 11.50
C ARG A 169 -4.38 -12.72 11.74
N PRO A 170 -4.60 -12.26 13.00
CA PRO A 170 -4.96 -10.86 13.24
C PRO A 170 -3.87 -9.88 12.79
N LEU A 171 -2.60 -10.30 12.91
CA LEU A 171 -1.46 -9.53 12.47
C LEU A 171 -1.43 -9.45 10.95
N PHE A 172 -1.57 -10.58 10.25
CA PHE A 172 -1.65 -10.62 8.79
C PHE A 172 -2.78 -9.73 8.26
N GLU A 173 -3.98 -9.83 8.83
CA GLU A 173 -5.14 -9.02 8.45
C GLU A 173 -4.87 -7.52 8.58
N ALA A 174 -4.32 -7.08 9.72
CA ALA A 174 -4.03 -5.68 9.98
C ALA A 174 -2.92 -5.14 9.07
N THR A 175 -1.84 -5.90 8.87
CA THR A 175 -0.75 -5.50 7.98
C THR A 175 -1.19 -5.46 6.52
N ALA A 176 -1.99 -6.43 6.08
CA ALA A 176 -2.54 -6.46 4.73
C ALA A 176 -3.52 -5.29 4.50
N ALA A 177 -4.30 -4.91 5.52
CA ALA A 177 -5.14 -3.72 5.49
C ALA A 177 -4.31 -2.44 5.32
N THR A 178 -3.25 -2.28 6.12
CA THR A 178 -2.33 -1.14 6.03
C THR A 178 -1.70 -1.05 4.65
N LEU A 179 -1.16 -2.15 4.11
CA LEU A 179 -0.55 -2.17 2.78
C LEU A 179 -1.57 -1.90 1.66
N ARG A 180 -2.78 -2.48 1.76
CA ARG A 180 -3.86 -2.24 0.80
C ARG A 180 -4.27 -0.77 0.78
N TYR A 181 -4.37 -0.14 1.94
CA TYR A 181 -4.69 1.28 2.04
C TYR A 181 -3.58 2.16 1.50
N GLU A 182 -2.31 1.84 1.81
CA GLU A 182 -1.13 2.54 1.27
C GLU A 182 -1.10 2.50 -0.27
N MET A 183 -1.35 1.33 -0.86
CA MET A 183 -1.46 1.15 -2.31
C MET A 183 -2.57 2.03 -2.89
N ARG A 184 -3.75 2.07 -2.25
CA ARG A 184 -4.89 2.91 -2.70
C ARG A 184 -4.58 4.40 -2.62
N VAL A 185 -3.98 4.87 -1.53
CA VAL A 185 -3.58 6.27 -1.38
C VAL A 185 -2.56 6.66 -2.45
N SER A 186 -1.60 5.78 -2.72
CA SER A 186 -0.57 6.04 -3.75
C SER A 186 -1.13 5.96 -5.16
N ALA A 187 -2.07 5.04 -5.43
CA ALA A 187 -2.80 5.00 -6.70
C ALA A 187 -3.65 6.27 -6.91
N TYR A 188 -4.30 6.77 -5.87
CA TYR A 188 -5.05 8.03 -5.94
C TYR A 188 -4.12 9.21 -6.19
N LEU A 189 -3.02 9.33 -5.43
CA LEU A 189 -2.06 10.42 -5.56
C LEU A 189 -1.38 10.45 -6.93
N SER A 190 -0.97 9.28 -7.45
CA SER A 190 -0.41 9.12 -8.80
C SER A 190 -1.47 9.14 -9.92
N MET A 191 -2.73 9.43 -9.57
CA MET A 191 -3.85 9.59 -10.50
C MET A 191 -4.25 8.33 -11.26
N LEU A 192 -3.75 7.16 -10.85
CA LEU A 192 -4.09 5.86 -11.41
C LEU A 192 -5.55 5.45 -11.16
N THR A 193 -6.21 6.06 -10.18
CA THR A 193 -7.64 5.90 -9.91
C THR A 193 -8.31 7.24 -9.54
N PRO A 194 -9.57 7.48 -9.92
CA PRO A 194 -10.39 8.58 -9.42
C PRO A 194 -11.02 8.27 -8.06
N ALA A 195 -11.11 6.99 -7.68
CA ALA A 195 -11.79 6.55 -6.48
C ALA A 195 -11.02 6.99 -5.23
N TYR A 196 -11.72 7.67 -4.31
CA TYR A 196 -11.13 8.09 -3.05
C TYR A 196 -10.78 6.86 -2.19
N PRO A 197 -9.59 6.82 -1.56
CA PRO A 197 -9.17 5.67 -0.75
C PRO A 197 -10.13 5.46 0.44
N LYS A 198 -10.94 4.40 0.37
CA LYS A 198 -11.90 3.98 1.41
C LYS A 198 -11.70 2.52 1.81
N GLY A 199 -12.41 2.09 2.86
CA GLY A 199 -12.42 0.70 3.32
C GLY A 199 -11.15 0.28 4.06
N PHE A 200 -10.68 1.12 4.99
CA PHE A 200 -9.50 0.85 5.82
C PHE A 200 -9.67 -0.38 6.72
N PHE A 201 -10.86 -0.60 7.29
CA PHE A 201 -11.19 -1.72 8.18
C PHE A 201 -11.70 -2.99 7.45
N GLY A 202 -11.46 -3.09 6.14
CA GLY A 202 -11.95 -4.21 5.32
C GLY A 202 -13.41 -4.06 4.88
N GLU A 203 -13.96 -5.16 4.37
CA GLU A 203 -15.37 -5.30 3.96
C GLU A 203 -16.16 -6.12 4.98
N ASP A 204 -17.47 -5.85 5.10
CA ASP A 204 -18.35 -6.61 5.98
C ASP A 204 -18.56 -8.02 5.41
N ALA A 205 -18.32 -9.06 6.23
CA ALA A 205 -18.41 -10.46 5.82
C ALA A 205 -19.77 -10.85 5.18
N LEU A 206 -20.84 -10.17 5.56
CA LEU A 206 -22.21 -10.37 5.08
C LEU A 206 -22.43 -9.85 3.65
N SER A 207 -21.56 -8.96 3.17
CA SER A 207 -21.66 -8.33 1.84
C SER A 207 -20.93 -9.08 0.73
N VAL A 208 -20.29 -10.21 1.05
CA VAL A 208 -19.39 -10.94 0.15
C VAL A 208 -20.05 -12.24 -0.34
N PRO A 209 -20.22 -12.44 -1.67
CA PRO A 209 -20.58 -13.72 -2.25
C PRO A 209 -19.51 -14.80 -1.97
N GLN A 210 -19.90 -15.97 -1.48
CA GLN A 210 -19.04 -17.09 -1.01
C GLN A 210 -18.09 -17.73 -2.07
N GLN A 211 -17.95 -17.15 -3.26
CA GLN A 211 -17.44 -17.85 -4.45
C GLN A 211 -16.21 -17.22 -5.13
N GLN A 212 -15.47 -16.32 -4.46
CA GLN A 212 -14.18 -15.84 -4.96
C GLN A 212 -13.00 -16.54 -4.28
N GLY A 213 -12.25 -17.33 -5.05
CA GLY A 213 -11.15 -18.16 -4.55
C GLY A 213 -9.93 -17.39 -4.04
N ARG A 214 -9.32 -17.94 -2.99
CA ARG A 214 -7.88 -17.93 -2.63
C ARG A 214 -7.14 -16.57 -2.55
N SER A 215 -7.82 -15.45 -2.39
CA SER A 215 -7.17 -14.16 -2.09
C SER A 215 -7.49 -13.72 -0.66
N ALA A 216 -6.47 -13.45 0.15
CA ALA A 216 -6.65 -13.02 1.54
C ALA A 216 -7.07 -11.53 1.67
N THR A 217 -7.00 -10.79 0.56
CA THR A 217 -7.32 -9.34 0.51
C THR A 217 -8.47 -9.01 -0.44
N ARG A 218 -9.14 -10.03 -1.00
CA ARG A 218 -10.26 -9.90 -1.93
C ARG A 218 -11.36 -10.95 -1.68
N PRO A 219 -12.35 -10.65 -0.82
CA PRO A 219 -12.44 -9.48 0.05
C PRO A 219 -11.42 -9.52 1.21
N LEU A 220 -11.10 -8.37 1.79
CA LEU A 220 -10.41 -8.30 3.06
C LEU A 220 -11.44 -8.28 4.19
N VAL A 221 -11.68 -9.44 4.80
CA VAL A 221 -12.56 -9.56 5.97
C VAL A 221 -11.68 -9.63 7.22
N MET A 222 -11.89 -8.69 8.15
CA MET A 222 -11.10 -8.60 9.37
C MET A 222 -11.84 -9.17 10.58
N SER A 223 -11.15 -9.98 11.35
CA SER A 223 -11.56 -10.39 12.69
C SER A 223 -11.60 -9.19 13.65
N THR A 224 -12.33 -9.31 14.77
CA THR A 224 -12.34 -8.29 15.81
C THR A 224 -10.93 -7.98 16.33
N ALA A 225 -10.11 -9.03 16.52
CA ALA A 225 -8.71 -8.88 16.92
C ALA A 225 -7.88 -8.12 15.87
N GLY A 226 -8.08 -8.39 14.58
CA GLY A 226 -7.42 -7.66 13.49
C GLY A 226 -7.81 -6.18 13.46
N LYS A 227 -9.09 -5.86 13.68
CA LYS A 227 -9.57 -4.47 13.79
C LYS A 227 -8.97 -3.75 15.01
N VAL A 228 -8.93 -4.40 16.18
CA VAL A 228 -8.30 -3.85 17.39
C VAL A 228 -6.82 -3.55 17.14
N LEU A 229 -6.12 -4.46 16.47
CA LEU A 229 -4.71 -4.28 16.13
C LEU A 229 -4.49 -3.10 15.17
N LEU A 230 -5.39 -2.92 14.20
CA LEU A 230 -5.37 -1.77 13.29
C LEU A 230 -5.58 -0.45 14.04
N VAL A 231 -6.52 -0.42 15.00
CA VAL A 231 -6.72 0.74 15.89
C VAL A 231 -5.46 1.00 16.72
N LEU A 232 -4.83 -0.05 17.24
CA LEU A 232 -3.56 0.08 17.97
C LEU A 232 -2.47 0.73 17.10
N PHE A 233 -2.38 0.39 15.81
CA PHE A 233 -1.45 1.07 14.89
C PHE A 233 -1.76 2.56 14.77
N LEU A 234 -3.04 2.94 14.63
CA LEU A 234 -3.41 4.36 14.57
C LEU A 234 -3.04 5.11 15.85
N VAL A 235 -3.33 4.54 17.01
CA VAL A 235 -3.03 5.14 18.31
C VAL A 235 -1.53 5.29 18.52
N LEU A 236 -0.75 4.24 18.28
CA LEU A 236 0.70 4.30 18.42
C LEU A 236 1.34 5.25 17.41
N GLY A 237 0.83 5.29 16.18
CA GLY A 237 1.27 6.26 15.18
C GLY A 237 1.01 7.70 15.62
N LEU A 238 -0.15 7.96 16.24
CA LEU A 238 -0.49 9.27 16.78
C LEU A 238 0.45 9.66 17.93
N VAL A 239 0.66 8.75 18.88
CA VAL A 239 1.59 8.96 20.00
C VAL A 239 3.00 9.27 19.48
N SER A 240 3.51 8.45 18.56
CA SER A 240 4.83 8.67 17.94
C SER A 240 4.91 10.03 17.23
N SER A 241 3.86 10.42 16.49
CA SER A 241 3.82 11.70 15.79
C SER A 241 3.86 12.88 16.77
N VAL A 242 3.15 12.80 17.89
CA VAL A 242 3.14 13.84 18.92
C VAL A 242 4.51 13.93 19.61
N THR A 243 5.11 12.80 19.96
CA THR A 243 6.46 12.77 20.59
C THR A 243 7.52 13.40 19.69
N THR A 244 7.51 13.10 18.38
CA THR A 244 8.45 13.71 17.42
C THR A 244 8.22 15.21 17.25
N SER A 245 6.98 15.69 17.30
CA SER A 245 6.68 17.12 17.23
C SER A 245 7.20 17.89 18.46
N VAL A 246 6.99 17.36 19.67
CA VAL A 246 7.43 17.99 20.92
C VAL A 246 8.96 18.02 21.05
N THR A 247 9.64 16.95 20.61
CA THR A 247 11.11 16.91 20.65
C THR A 247 11.76 17.91 19.68
N ARG A 248 11.17 18.11 18.49
CA ARG A 248 11.65 19.15 17.55
C ARG A 248 11.44 20.55 18.07
N SER A 249 10.30 20.85 18.71
CA SER A 249 10.08 22.17 19.29
C SER A 249 11.05 22.47 20.44
N SER A 250 11.39 21.46 21.24
CA SER A 250 12.33 21.63 22.35
C SER A 250 13.79 21.85 21.90
N SER A 251 14.21 21.29 20.76
CA SER A 251 15.57 21.49 20.25
C SER A 251 15.77 22.88 19.65
N ASP A 252 14.73 23.45 19.01
CA ASP A 252 14.81 24.80 18.45
C ASP A 252 14.97 25.87 19.54
N ASP A 253 14.26 25.75 20.67
CA ASP A 253 14.38 26.70 21.80
C ASP A 253 15.76 26.67 22.47
N SER A 254 16.41 25.50 22.56
CA SER A 254 17.74 25.39 23.19
C SER A 254 18.87 26.05 22.37
N ASP A 255 18.76 26.07 21.03
CA ASP A 255 19.78 26.65 20.17
C ASP A 255 19.73 28.19 20.14
N TYR A 256 18.58 28.80 20.44
CA TYR A 256 18.45 30.26 20.58
C TYR A 256 19.15 30.79 21.83
N HIS A 257 19.15 30.03 22.93
CA HIS A 257 19.75 30.45 24.20
C HIS A 257 21.28 30.24 24.27
N ALA A 258 21.85 29.41 23.39
CA ALA A 258 23.30 29.15 23.36
C ALA A 258 24.10 30.12 22.48
N ARG A 259 23.45 31.06 21.79
CA ARG A 259 24.09 32.03 20.86
C ARG A 259 24.02 33.50 21.32
N GLY A 260 23.54 33.78 22.53
CA GLY A 260 23.55 35.12 23.16
C GLY A 260 24.53 35.17 24.32
#